data_AF-A0A951BBD8-F1
#
_entry.id   AF-A0A951BBD8-F1
#
_cell.length_a   1.000
_cell.length_b   1.000
_cell.length_c   1.000
_cell.angle_alpha   90.00
_cell.angle_beta   90.00
_cell.angle_gamma   90.00
#
_symmetry.space_group_name_H-M   'P 1'
#
loop_
_entity.id
_entity.type
_entity.pdbx_description
1 polymer ?
#
loop_
_entity_poly.entity_id
_entity_poly.type
_entity_poly.pdbx_seq_one_letter_code
_entity_poly.pdbx_strand_id
1 'polypeptide(L)' 'SEPVFCVQYHPEAAPGPHDSHYLFNEFASVMKKNKR' A
#
# COMPACT_ATOMS: atom_id res chain seq x y z
N SER A 1 1.12 18.93 0.05
CA SER A 1 0.32 17.70 -0.04
C SER A 1 1.15 16.56 0.50
N GLU A 2 0.68 15.87 1.53
CA GLU A 2 1.40 14.73 2.12
C GLU A 2 1.03 13.42 1.39
N PRO A 3 1.93 12.43 1.29
CA PRO A 3 1.68 11.18 0.60
C PRO A 3 0.84 10.21 1.44
N VAL A 4 -0.46 10.50 1.58
CA VAL A 4 -1.40 9.74 2.42
C VAL A 4 -2.47 9.04 1.56
N PHE A 5 -2.75 7.77 1.87
CA PHE A 5 -3.83 6.99 1.25
C PHE A 5 -4.39 5.95 2.22
N CYS A 6 -5.61 5.47 1.96
CA CYS A 6 -6.25 4.37 2.67
C CYS A 6 -7.16 3.57 1.71
N VAL A 7 -7.46 2.32 2.08
CA VAL A 7 -8.40 1.46 1.35
C VAL A 7 -9.37 0.81 2.33
N GLN A 8 -10.60 0.55 1.86
CA GLN A 8 -11.65 -0.07 2.68
C GLN A 8 -11.64 -1.61 2.60
N TYR A 9 -11.07 -2.18 1.52
CA TYR A 9 -10.94 -3.62 1.32
C TYR A 9 -9.63 -4.16 1.90
N HIS A 10 -9.47 -5.48 1.86
CA HIS A 10 -8.29 -6.20 2.35
C HIS A 10 -7.26 -6.41 1.22
N PRO A 11 -6.26 -5.52 1.05
CA PRO A 11 -5.26 -5.65 0.01
C PRO A 11 -4.33 -6.86 0.25
N GLU A 12 -4.25 -7.37 1.47
CA GLU A 12 -3.47 -8.56 1.82
C GLU A 12 -3.99 -9.82 1.13
N ALA A 13 -5.32 -9.88 0.87
CA ALA A 13 -6.06 -11.04 0.40
C ALA A 13 -5.81 -12.33 1.23
N ALA A 14 -6.87 -12.96 1.75
CA ALA A 14 -6.84 -14.32 2.34
C ALA A 14 -8.23 -14.69 2.90
N PRO A 15 -9.13 -15.36 2.14
CA PRO A 15 -9.04 -15.70 0.72
C PRO A 15 -9.30 -14.49 -0.19
N GLY A 16 -8.95 -14.57 -1.47
CA GLY A 16 -9.28 -13.54 -2.47
C GLY A 16 -8.21 -13.33 -3.55
N PRO A 17 -8.50 -12.49 -4.57
CA PRO A 17 -7.55 -12.14 -5.61
C PRO A 17 -6.48 -11.17 -5.09
N HIS A 18 -5.27 -11.25 -5.64
CA HIS A 18 -4.12 -10.43 -5.23
C HIS A 18 -4.00 -9.11 -6.02
N ASP A 19 -5.09 -8.64 -6.62
CA ASP A 19 -5.12 -7.48 -7.53
C ASP A 19 -4.65 -6.19 -6.85
N SER A 20 -4.76 -6.11 -5.52
CA SER A 20 -4.42 -4.94 -4.71
C SER A 20 -3.07 -5.03 -3.98
N HIS A 21 -2.28 -6.09 -4.22
CA HIS A 21 -0.97 -6.26 -3.56
C HIS A 21 0.03 -5.14 -3.86
N TYR A 22 -0.14 -4.41 -4.96
CA TYR A 22 0.74 -3.30 -5.33
C TYR A 22 0.76 -2.15 -4.29
N LEU A 23 -0.31 -2.00 -3.50
CA LEU A 23 -0.41 -0.97 -2.46
C LEU A 23 0.68 -1.11 -1.40
N PHE A 24 1.15 -2.34 -1.12
CA PHE A 24 2.28 -2.56 -0.21
C PHE A 24 3.60 -2.04 -0.81
N ASN A 25 3.80 -2.19 -2.11
CA ASN A 25 4.97 -1.66 -2.80
C ASN A 25 4.96 -0.13 -2.84
N GLU A 26 3.79 0.48 -3.07
CA GLU A 26 3.62 1.94 -3.01
C GLU A 26 3.91 2.47 -1.61
N PHE A 27 3.34 1.85 -0.56
CA PHE A 27 3.63 2.18 0.83
C PHE A 27 5.14 2.13 1.14
N ALA A 28 5.81 1.03 0.76
CA ALA A 28 7.24 0.87 0.97
C ALA A 28 8.07 1.92 0.21
N SER A 29 7.66 2.30 -1.00
CA SER A 29 8.29 3.36 -1.79
C SER A 29 8.19 4.72 -1.10
N VAL A 30 7.01 5.06 -0.58
CA VAL A 30 6.79 6.29 0.20
C VAL A 30 7.68 6.29 1.45
N MET A 31 7.72 5.19 2.20
CA MET A 31 8.56 5.08 3.39
C MET A 31 10.05 5.26 3.07
N LYS A 32 10.56 4.64 2.00
CA LYS A 32 11.96 4.80 1.57
C LYS A 32 12.31 6.24 1.21
N LYS A 33 11.43 6.94 0.49
CA LYS A 33 11.63 8.34 0.08
C LYS A 33 11.61 9.32 1.25
N ASN A 34 10.90 8.99 2.33
CA ASN A 34 10.75 9.84 3.50
C ASN A 34 11.69 9.46 4.66
N LYS A 35 12.63 8.54 4.46
CA LYS A 35 13.73 8.32 5.41
C LYS A 35 14.65 9.54 5.38
N ARG A 36 14.71 10.28 6.48
CA ARG A 36 15.72 11.29 6.76
C ARG A 36 17.03 10.63 7.20
#